data_AF-A0A1C6IBF1-F1
#
_entry.id   AF-A0A1C6IBF1-F1
#
_cell.length_a   1.000
_cell.length_b   1.000
_cell.length_c   1.000
_cell.angle_alpha   90.00
_cell.angle_beta   90.00
_cell.angle_gamma   90.00
#
_symmetry.space_group_name_H-M   'P 1'
#
loop_
_entity.id
_entity.type
_entity.pdbx_description
1 polymer ?
#
loop_
_entity_poly.entity_id
_entity_poly.type
_entity_poly.pdbx_seq_one_letter_code
_entity_poly.pdbx_strand_id
1 'polypeptide(L)'
;MMGMVYKDFLVQRKQLGYYIAFFIMYTVLAVMEIMPTAIMYTMTVLIGMLVPMSTFAYDDLARWNKYAVATPAGRRGVVAGKYVFSLLSVLLAAAFSAVLVVAVLTLKPELGAVDEMLIGLLICTLIPILIDAVILPVFIKFGSEKSRLISILIFVAVFGSIMLIGQLAETMDGIVIPEWFFLALPGLLVLLTIGGYIISYFIARGIFEKKEL
;
A
#
# COMPACT_ATOMS: atom_id res chain seq x y z
N MET A 1 6.41 19.96 -8.69
CA MET A 1 6.01 18.60 -8.26
C MET A 1 6.52 18.29 -6.86
N MET A 2 7.81 18.49 -6.55
CA MET A 2 8.37 18.31 -5.20
C MET A 2 7.64 19.08 -4.08
N GLY A 3 7.13 20.29 -4.34
CA GLY A 3 6.38 21.06 -3.34
C GLY A 3 5.07 20.41 -2.87
N MET A 4 4.43 19.57 -3.70
CA MET A 4 3.22 18.83 -3.30
C MET A 4 3.56 17.61 -2.44
N VAL A 5 4.60 16.87 -2.82
CA VAL A 5 5.13 15.75 -2.01
C VAL A 5 5.57 16.25 -0.63
N TYR A 6 6.21 17.42 -0.57
CA TYR A 6 6.65 18.02 0.69
C TYR A 6 5.48 18.45 1.59
N LYS A 7 4.40 19.00 1.00
CA LYS A 7 3.17 19.32 1.72
C LYS A 7 2.58 18.05 2.34
N ASP A 8 2.46 16.98 1.58
CA ASP A 8 1.85 15.73 2.06
C ASP A 8 2.70 15.11 3.18
N PHE A 9 4.03 15.18 3.08
CA PHE A 9 4.94 14.76 4.16
C PHE A 9 4.77 15.61 5.44
N LEU A 10 4.60 16.94 5.29
CA LEU A 10 4.37 17.85 6.41
C LEU A 10 3.05 17.56 7.14
N VAL A 11 1.97 17.33 6.38
CA VAL A 11 0.65 16.96 6.93
C VAL A 11 0.77 15.66 7.72
N GLN A 12 1.57 14.72 7.23
CA GLN A 12 1.70 13.40 7.83
C GLN A 12 2.73 13.30 8.94
N ARG A 13 3.59 14.31 9.15
CA ARG A 13 4.69 14.26 10.14
C ARG A 13 4.25 13.83 11.55
N LYS A 14 3.06 14.28 11.99
CA LYS A 14 2.51 13.87 13.30
C LYS A 14 2.05 12.41 13.29
N GLN A 15 1.41 11.95 12.22
CA GLN A 15 1.01 10.55 12.05
C GLN A 15 2.22 9.61 11.91
N LEU A 16 3.29 10.07 11.24
CA LEU A 16 4.53 9.30 11.07
C LEU A 16 5.16 8.90 12.41
N GLY A 17 5.15 9.81 13.39
CA GLY A 17 5.65 9.53 14.74
C GLY A 17 4.85 8.42 15.44
N TYR A 18 3.52 8.44 15.33
CA TYR A 18 2.68 7.37 15.85
C TYR A 18 2.92 6.05 15.13
N TYR A 19 3.07 6.07 13.80
CA TYR A 19 3.37 4.87 13.02
C TYR A 19 4.71 4.24 13.40
N ILE A 20 5.77 5.04 13.58
CA ILE A 20 7.09 4.55 14.02
C ILE A 20 7.01 3.96 15.43
N ALA A 21 6.33 4.63 16.36
CA ALA A 21 6.15 4.13 17.72
C ALA A 21 5.39 2.79 17.73
N PHE A 22 4.33 2.68 16.92
CA PHE A 22 3.58 1.44 16.73
C PHE A 22 4.48 0.33 16.18
N PHE A 23 5.27 0.63 15.14
CA PHE A 23 6.19 -0.33 14.53
C PHE A 23 7.21 -0.90 15.53
N ILE A 24 7.82 -0.02 16.34
CA ILE A 24 8.79 -0.42 17.36
C ILE A 24 8.10 -1.31 18.41
N MET A 25 6.92 -0.92 18.88
CA MET A 25 6.16 -1.70 19.85
C MET A 25 5.87 -3.12 19.34
N TYR A 26 5.36 -3.27 18.12
CA TYR A 26 5.09 -4.60 17.54
C TYR A 26 6.36 -5.41 17.27
N THR A 27 7.46 -4.75 16.93
CA THR A 27 8.77 -5.41 16.79
C THR A 27 9.24 -5.98 18.12
N VAL A 28 9.11 -5.21 19.21
CA VAL A 28 9.43 -5.69 20.56
C VAL A 28 8.54 -6.88 20.95
N LEU A 29 7.23 -6.82 20.68
CA LEU A 29 6.31 -7.94 20.96
C LEU A 29 6.66 -9.20 20.16
N ALA A 30 7.11 -9.05 18.91
CA ALA A 30 7.57 -10.16 18.08
C ALA A 30 8.88 -10.78 18.62
N VAL A 31 9.83 -9.94 19.08
CA VAL A 31 11.07 -10.41 19.72
C VAL A 31 10.80 -11.15 21.03
N MET A 32 9.76 -10.74 21.77
CA MET A 32 9.32 -11.42 23.00
C MET A 32 8.54 -12.71 22.73
N GLU A 33 8.37 -13.11 21.46
CA GLU A 33 7.64 -14.32 21.04
C GLU A 33 6.16 -14.36 21.50
N ILE A 34 5.63 -13.21 21.93
CA ILE A 34 4.21 -13.04 22.25
C ILE A 34 3.38 -13.11 20.96
N MET A 35 3.97 -12.70 19.84
CA MET A 35 3.31 -12.50 18.55
C MET A 35 4.17 -13.06 17.40
N PRO A 36 3.55 -13.60 16.32
CA PRO A 36 4.29 -14.06 15.15
C PRO A 36 5.17 -12.97 14.52
N THR A 37 6.36 -13.34 14.07
CA THR A 37 7.28 -12.46 13.33
C THR A 37 6.67 -11.87 12.06
N ALA A 38 5.63 -12.53 11.53
CA ALA A 38 4.84 -12.08 10.39
C ALA A 38 4.19 -10.70 10.56
N ILE A 39 3.93 -10.29 11.81
CA ILE A 39 3.31 -8.99 12.09
C ILE A 39 4.22 -7.84 11.65
N MET A 40 5.54 -8.02 11.67
CA MET A 40 6.50 -6.97 11.31
C MET A 40 6.33 -6.51 9.86
N TYR A 41 6.22 -7.43 8.91
CA TYR A 41 6.02 -7.07 7.49
C TYR A 41 4.55 -6.79 7.15
N THR A 42 3.60 -7.29 7.95
CA THR A 42 2.17 -6.98 7.79
C THR A 42 1.86 -5.52 8.15
N MET A 43 2.58 -4.94 9.11
CA MET A 43 2.44 -3.51 9.45
C MET A 43 2.82 -2.58 8.30
N THR A 44 3.75 -3.01 7.44
CA THR A 44 4.12 -2.28 6.21
C THR A 44 2.93 -2.15 5.26
N VAL A 45 2.11 -3.20 5.14
CA VAL A 45 0.87 -3.18 4.35
C VAL A 45 -0.11 -2.14 4.89
N LEU A 46 -0.35 -2.17 6.20
CA LEU A 46 -1.32 -1.29 6.85
C LEU A 46 -0.94 0.18 6.73
N ILE A 47 0.33 0.52 6.98
CA ILE A 47 0.81 1.89 6.83
C ILE A 47 0.77 2.31 5.37
N GLY A 48 1.20 1.43 4.46
CA GLY A 48 1.16 1.67 3.02
C GLY A 48 -0.23 2.06 2.52
N MET A 49 -1.30 1.51 3.10
CA MET A 49 -2.67 1.88 2.74
C MET A 49 -3.21 3.10 3.50
N LEU A 50 -2.94 3.18 4.81
CA LEU A 50 -3.52 4.22 5.66
C LEU A 50 -2.95 5.60 5.34
N VAL A 51 -1.66 5.66 5.00
CA VAL A 51 -0.93 6.89 4.73
C VAL A 51 -1.49 7.64 3.51
N PRO A 52 -1.64 7.03 2.33
CA PRO A 52 -2.24 7.71 1.18
C PRO A 52 -3.70 8.07 1.44
N MET A 53 -4.47 7.15 2.03
CA MET A 53 -5.89 7.39 2.34
C MET A 53 -6.09 8.61 3.24
N SER A 54 -5.28 8.77 4.29
CA SER A 54 -5.43 9.90 5.21
C SER A 54 -5.11 11.23 4.51
N THR A 55 -4.07 11.28 3.67
CA THR A 55 -3.73 12.48 2.88
C THR A 55 -4.86 12.87 1.93
N PHE A 56 -5.50 11.89 1.28
CA PHE A 56 -6.68 12.17 0.43
C PHE A 56 -7.88 12.67 1.23
N ALA A 57 -8.14 12.14 2.43
CA ALA A 57 -9.22 12.59 3.29
C ALA A 57 -8.98 14.04 3.79
N TYR A 58 -7.75 14.38 4.18
CA TYR A 58 -7.39 15.74 4.60
C TYR A 58 -7.53 16.75 3.47
N ASP A 59 -7.13 16.38 2.25
CA ASP A 59 -7.25 17.25 1.08
C ASP A 59 -8.70 17.56 0.69
N ASP A 60 -9.60 16.61 0.88
CA ASP A 60 -11.01 16.78 0.55
C ASP A 60 -11.73 17.63 1.62
N LEU A 61 -11.41 17.41 2.91
CA LEU A 61 -11.85 18.27 4.01
C LEU A 61 -11.45 19.73 3.79
N ALA A 62 -10.22 19.95 3.34
CA ALA A 62 -9.68 21.28 3.05
C ALA A 62 -10.14 21.85 1.69
N ARG A 63 -10.91 21.10 0.89
CA ARG A 63 -11.24 21.41 -0.53
C ARG A 63 -10.02 21.82 -1.36
N TRP A 64 -8.86 21.26 -1.04
CA TRP A 64 -7.56 21.63 -1.61
C TRP A 64 -7.52 21.43 -3.13
N ASN A 65 -8.30 20.50 -3.66
CA ASN A 65 -8.38 20.20 -5.09
C ASN A 65 -8.71 21.43 -5.96
N LYS A 66 -9.50 22.39 -5.46
CA LYS A 66 -9.83 23.63 -6.20
C LYS A 66 -8.63 24.59 -6.28
N TYR A 67 -7.88 24.70 -5.19
CA TYR A 67 -6.69 25.55 -5.11
C TYR A 67 -5.48 24.93 -5.82
N ALA A 68 -5.37 23.60 -5.80
CA ALA A 68 -4.26 22.87 -6.42
C ALA A 68 -4.19 23.09 -7.94
N VAL A 69 -5.33 23.30 -8.60
CA VAL A 69 -5.38 23.56 -10.06
C VAL A 69 -4.91 24.97 -10.43
N ALA A 70 -4.98 25.93 -9.50
CA ALA A 70 -4.44 27.27 -9.69
C ALA A 70 -2.90 27.32 -9.50
N THR A 71 -2.27 26.22 -9.06
CA THR A 71 -0.81 26.16 -8.91
C THR A 71 -0.11 25.93 -10.26
N PRO A 72 1.13 26.42 -10.45
CA PRO A 72 1.88 26.27 -11.71
C PRO A 72 2.20 24.81 -12.09
N ALA A 73 1.99 23.86 -11.17
CA ALA A 73 2.13 22.44 -11.47
C ALA A 73 0.94 21.86 -12.28
N GLY A 74 -0.18 22.60 -12.36
CA GLY A 74 -1.37 22.24 -13.12
C GLY A 74 -2.04 20.94 -12.67
N ARG A 75 -3.07 20.51 -13.41
CA ARG A 75 -3.85 19.29 -13.11
C ARG A 75 -2.99 18.02 -13.12
N ARG A 76 -1.99 17.95 -14.02
CA ARG A 76 -1.09 16.80 -14.17
C ARG A 76 -0.12 16.66 -13.00
N GLY A 77 0.38 17.78 -12.48
CA GLY A 77 1.31 17.79 -11.35
C GLY A 77 0.66 17.31 -10.04
N VAL A 78 -0.64 17.54 -9.87
CA VAL A 78 -1.40 17.09 -8.69
C VAL A 78 -1.53 15.57 -8.66
N VAL A 79 -1.96 14.97 -9.78
CA VAL A 79 -2.10 13.51 -9.89
C VAL A 79 -0.73 12.83 -9.73
N ALA A 80 0.28 13.30 -10.46
CA ALA A 80 1.62 12.73 -10.38
C ALA A 80 2.26 12.91 -8.99
N GLY A 81 2.02 14.03 -8.31
CA GLY A 81 2.48 14.25 -6.95
C GLY A 81 1.94 13.21 -5.97
N LYS A 82 0.63 12.89 -6.07
CA LYS A 82 0.00 11.90 -5.20
C LYS A 82 0.45 10.46 -5.47
N TYR A 83 0.62 10.09 -6.75
CA TYR A 83 1.17 8.78 -7.11
C TYR A 83 2.62 8.62 -6.66
N VAL A 84 3.44 9.67 -6.78
CA VAL A 84 4.82 9.65 -6.27
C VAL A 84 4.84 9.59 -4.75
N PHE A 85 3.95 10.32 -4.07
CA PHE A 85 3.85 10.26 -2.61
C PHE A 85 3.43 8.88 -2.10
N SER A 86 2.38 8.27 -2.67
CA SER A 86 1.93 6.91 -2.32
C SER A 86 3.05 5.89 -2.49
N LEU A 87 3.77 5.97 -3.62
CA LEU A 87 4.89 5.07 -3.91
C LEU A 87 6.03 5.28 -2.90
N LEU A 88 6.40 6.53 -2.63
CA LEU A 88 7.45 6.85 -1.67
C LEU A 88 7.07 6.42 -0.25
N SER A 89 5.81 6.57 0.16
CA SER A 89 5.37 6.13 1.49
C SER A 89 5.46 4.62 1.65
N VAL A 90 5.08 3.85 0.62
CA VAL A 90 5.21 2.39 0.66
C VAL A 90 6.68 1.98 0.66
N LEU A 91 7.52 2.60 -0.16
CA LEU A 91 8.96 2.31 -0.20
C LEU A 91 9.67 2.66 1.10
N LEU A 92 9.32 3.77 1.75
CA LEU A 92 9.86 4.15 3.05
C LEU A 92 9.43 3.17 4.14
N ALA A 93 8.16 2.76 4.16
CA ALA A 93 7.67 1.75 5.09
C ALA A 93 8.37 0.40 4.86
N ALA A 94 8.54 -0.01 3.59
CA ALA A 94 9.28 -1.21 3.20
C ALA A 94 10.72 -1.19 3.69
N ALA A 95 11.44 -0.10 3.42
CA ALA A 95 12.83 0.07 3.85
C ALA A 95 12.96 0.04 5.38
N PHE A 96 12.05 0.71 6.09
CA PHE A 96 12.04 0.69 7.55
C PHE A 96 11.79 -0.71 8.12
N SER A 97 10.83 -1.45 7.55
CA SER A 97 10.58 -2.84 7.95
C SER A 97 11.73 -3.78 7.62
N ALA A 98 12.42 -3.58 6.48
CA ALA A 98 13.62 -4.36 6.13
C ALA A 98 14.72 -4.18 7.18
N VAL A 99 14.99 -2.93 7.59
CA VAL A 99 15.99 -2.62 8.62
C VAL A 99 15.62 -3.30 9.95
N LEU A 100 14.35 -3.25 10.35
CA LEU A 100 13.90 -3.88 11.59
C LEU A 100 13.97 -5.41 11.55
N VAL A 101 13.59 -6.03 10.43
CA VAL A 101 13.72 -7.49 10.24
C VAL A 101 15.18 -7.92 10.35
N VAL A 102 16.09 -7.22 9.65
CA VAL A 102 17.53 -7.50 9.74
C VAL A 102 18.05 -7.30 11.16
N ALA A 103 17.65 -6.21 11.85
CA ALA A 103 18.07 -5.95 13.23
C ALA A 103 17.55 -6.99 14.23
N VAL A 104 16.36 -7.55 14.02
CA VAL A 104 15.84 -8.64 14.86
C VAL A 104 16.59 -9.93 14.61
N LEU A 105 16.88 -10.26 13.34
CA LEU A 105 17.61 -11.47 12.98
C LEU A 105 19.07 -11.47 13.47
N THR A 106 19.72 -10.29 13.55
CA THR A 106 21.06 -10.21 14.16
C THR A 106 21.05 -10.45 15.67
N LEU A 107 19.95 -10.10 16.36
CA LEU A 107 19.79 -10.31 17.80
C LEU A 107 19.29 -11.72 18.14
N LYS A 108 18.46 -12.31 17.28
CA LYS A 108 17.87 -13.63 17.45
C LYS A 108 17.86 -14.38 16.10
N PRO A 109 18.97 -15.07 15.75
CA PRO A 109 19.07 -15.82 14.50
C PRO A 109 18.10 -17.01 14.42
N GLU A 110 17.60 -17.46 15.57
CA GLU A 110 16.71 -18.62 15.70
C GLU A 110 15.27 -18.32 15.25
N LEU A 111 14.92 -17.05 15.01
CA LEU A 111 13.55 -16.65 14.63
C LEU A 111 13.20 -16.94 13.16
N GLY A 112 14.16 -17.30 12.31
CA GLY A 112 13.90 -17.72 10.93
C GLY A 112 15.03 -17.42 9.95
N ALA A 113 14.89 -17.94 8.73
CA ALA A 113 15.83 -17.67 7.64
C ALA A 113 15.61 -16.26 7.06
N VAL A 114 16.71 -15.57 6.77
CA VAL A 114 16.71 -14.22 6.16
C VAL A 114 15.93 -14.22 4.83
N ASP A 115 16.08 -15.29 4.05
CA ASP A 115 15.48 -15.42 2.72
C ASP A 115 13.94 -15.48 2.80
N GLU A 116 13.39 -16.24 3.74
CA GLU A 116 11.94 -16.37 3.93
C GLU A 116 11.31 -15.04 4.36
N MET A 117 11.97 -14.32 5.30
CA MET A 117 11.47 -13.04 5.78
C MET A 117 11.57 -11.94 4.71
N LEU A 118 12.61 -11.97 3.86
CA LEU A 118 12.74 -11.05 2.72
C LEU A 118 11.67 -11.31 1.65
N ILE A 119 11.35 -12.58 1.35
CA ILE A 119 10.27 -12.93 0.42
C ILE A 119 8.92 -12.48 0.99
N GLY A 120 8.67 -12.73 2.29
CA GLY A 120 7.45 -12.27 2.96
C GLY A 120 7.31 -10.75 2.92
N LEU A 121 8.40 -10.02 3.17
CA LEU A 121 8.43 -8.57 3.06
C LEU A 121 8.18 -8.09 1.62
N LEU A 122 8.76 -8.75 0.62
CA LEU A 122 8.52 -8.42 -0.78
C LEU A 122 7.04 -8.60 -1.15
N ILE A 123 6.43 -9.72 -0.78
CA ILE A 123 4.99 -9.94 -1.04
C ILE A 123 4.14 -8.87 -0.33
N CYS A 124 4.43 -8.60 0.94
CA CYS A 124 3.70 -7.62 1.73
C CYS A 124 3.92 -6.17 1.28
N THR A 125 4.97 -5.87 0.53
CA THR A 125 5.15 -4.52 -0.06
C THR A 125 4.45 -4.38 -1.40
N LEU A 126 4.24 -5.48 -2.14
CA LEU A 126 3.52 -5.47 -3.42
C LEU A 126 1.99 -5.32 -3.24
N ILE A 127 1.42 -5.93 -2.21
CA ILE A 127 -0.02 -5.85 -1.89
C ILE A 127 -0.53 -4.40 -1.74
N PRO A 128 0.06 -3.53 -0.89
CA PRO A 128 -0.41 -2.16 -0.74
C PRO A 128 -0.25 -1.35 -2.03
N ILE A 129 0.79 -1.60 -2.84
CA ILE A 129 0.97 -0.93 -4.14
C ILE A 129 -0.17 -1.28 -5.11
N LEU A 130 -0.59 -2.55 -5.16
CA LEU A 130 -1.72 -2.97 -5.99
C LEU A 130 -3.02 -2.31 -5.53
N ILE A 131 -3.22 -2.24 -4.23
CA ILE A 131 -4.41 -1.65 -3.64
C ILE A 131 -4.44 -0.15 -3.89
N ASP A 132 -3.31 0.55 -3.70
CA ASP A 132 -3.15 1.96 -4.07
C ASP A 132 -3.40 2.18 -5.56
N ALA A 133 -2.93 1.29 -6.43
CA ALA A 133 -3.19 1.38 -7.87
C ALA A 133 -4.70 1.39 -8.18
N VAL A 134 -5.54 0.66 -7.46
CA VAL A 134 -6.99 0.68 -7.71
C VAL A 134 -7.67 1.84 -6.98
N ILE A 135 -7.18 2.18 -5.80
CA ILE A 135 -7.83 3.12 -4.89
C ILE A 135 -7.55 4.59 -5.28
N LEU A 136 -6.34 4.90 -5.73
CA LEU A 136 -5.96 6.25 -6.20
C LEU A 136 -6.87 6.81 -7.31
N PRO A 137 -7.18 6.09 -8.42
CA PRO A 137 -8.07 6.62 -9.46
C PRO A 137 -9.51 6.80 -8.97
N VAL A 138 -9.97 5.93 -8.05
CA VAL A 138 -11.29 6.03 -7.44
C VAL A 138 -11.39 7.30 -6.59
N PHE A 139 -10.40 7.55 -5.73
CA PHE A 139 -10.32 8.78 -4.93
C PHE A 139 -10.34 10.05 -5.77
N ILE A 140 -9.61 10.04 -6.88
CA ILE A 140 -9.55 11.17 -7.81
C ILE A 140 -10.91 11.39 -8.51
N LYS A 141 -11.62 10.31 -8.85
CA LYS A 141 -12.93 10.38 -9.53
C LYS A 141 -14.05 10.82 -8.60
N PHE A 142 -14.21 10.19 -7.45
CA PHE A 142 -15.43 10.29 -6.63
C PHE A 142 -15.29 11.13 -5.35
N GLY A 143 -14.09 11.58 -4.98
CA GLY A 143 -13.85 12.33 -3.73
C GLY A 143 -13.80 11.41 -2.50
N SER A 144 -13.41 11.92 -1.34
CA SER A 144 -13.04 11.08 -0.17
C SER A 144 -14.22 10.29 0.41
N GLU A 145 -15.41 10.89 0.51
CA GLU A 145 -16.58 10.23 1.11
C GLU A 145 -17.09 9.06 0.27
N LYS A 146 -17.35 9.30 -1.02
CA LYS A 146 -17.84 8.23 -1.92
C LYS A 146 -16.76 7.19 -2.19
N SER A 147 -15.49 7.58 -2.21
CA SER A 147 -14.39 6.64 -2.38
C SER A 147 -14.20 5.75 -1.17
N ARG A 148 -14.53 6.21 0.05
CA ARG A 148 -14.50 5.34 1.24
C ARG A 148 -15.49 4.19 1.11
N LEU A 149 -16.71 4.45 0.64
CA LEU A 149 -17.71 3.42 0.36
C LEU A 149 -17.28 2.49 -0.78
N ILE A 150 -16.73 3.05 -1.87
CA ILE A 150 -16.24 2.25 -3.00
C ILE A 150 -15.04 1.39 -2.59
N SER A 151 -14.13 1.90 -1.76
CA SER A 151 -12.99 1.14 -1.22
C SER A 151 -13.46 -0.01 -0.33
N ILE A 152 -14.49 0.18 0.51
CA ILE A 152 -15.11 -0.91 1.29
C ILE A 152 -15.67 -1.98 0.35
N LEU A 153 -16.37 -1.56 -0.72
CA LEU A 153 -16.99 -2.46 -1.68
C LEU A 153 -15.95 -3.26 -2.48
N ILE A 154 -14.85 -2.61 -2.89
CA ILE A 154 -13.71 -3.27 -3.52
C ILE A 154 -13.04 -4.24 -2.55
N PHE A 155 -12.85 -3.84 -1.29
CA PHE A 155 -12.24 -4.70 -0.28
C PHE A 155 -13.08 -5.96 -0.05
N VAL A 156 -14.40 -5.81 0.08
CA VAL A 156 -15.34 -6.94 0.20
C VAL A 156 -15.32 -7.81 -1.05
N ALA A 157 -15.24 -7.23 -2.24
CA ALA A 157 -15.17 -8.00 -3.48
C ALA A 157 -13.86 -8.81 -3.59
N VAL A 158 -12.72 -8.20 -3.25
CA VAL A 158 -11.40 -8.86 -3.32
C VAL A 158 -11.26 -9.92 -2.23
N PHE A 159 -11.53 -9.59 -0.97
CA PHE A 159 -11.45 -10.58 0.11
C PHE A 159 -12.53 -11.65 -0.01
N GLY A 160 -13.75 -11.27 -0.40
CA GLY A 160 -14.84 -12.20 -0.64
C GLY A 160 -14.52 -13.18 -1.76
N SER A 161 -13.92 -12.72 -2.88
CA SER A 161 -13.50 -13.62 -3.96
C SER A 161 -12.36 -14.54 -3.55
N ILE A 162 -11.36 -14.06 -2.80
CA ILE A 162 -10.28 -14.92 -2.28
C ILE A 162 -10.83 -15.99 -1.33
N MET A 163 -11.74 -15.63 -0.42
CA MET A 163 -12.38 -16.60 0.49
C MET A 163 -13.24 -17.62 -0.27
N LEU A 164 -14.03 -17.18 -1.25
CA LEU A 164 -14.85 -18.08 -2.09
C LEU A 164 -13.99 -19.04 -2.91
N ILE A 165 -12.88 -18.56 -3.49
CA ILE A 165 -11.92 -19.40 -4.21
C ILE A 165 -11.25 -20.39 -3.25
N GLY A 166 -10.89 -19.96 -2.05
CA GLY A 166 -10.34 -20.83 -1.01
C GLY A 166 -11.30 -21.95 -0.61
N GLN A 167 -12.58 -21.62 -0.38
CA GLN A 167 -13.62 -22.60 -0.07
C GLN A 167 -13.89 -23.55 -1.25
N LEU A 168 -13.92 -23.04 -2.49
CA LEU A 168 -14.06 -23.90 -3.67
C LEU A 168 -12.84 -24.82 -3.85
N ALA A 169 -11.64 -24.35 -3.55
CA ALA A 169 -10.41 -25.15 -3.63
C ALA A 169 -10.41 -26.26 -2.57
N GLU A 170 -10.89 -26.00 -1.34
CA GLU A 170 -11.06 -27.03 -0.30
C GLU A 170 -12.16 -28.05 -0.67
N THR A 171 -13.19 -27.63 -1.41
CA THR A 171 -14.28 -28.53 -1.86
C THR A 171 -13.88 -29.37 -3.09
N MET A 172 -12.83 -28.96 -3.81
CA MET A 172 -12.31 -29.60 -5.02
C MET A 172 -10.94 -30.24 -4.70
N ASP A 173 -10.97 -31.48 -4.19
CA ASP A 173 -9.85 -32.26 -3.65
C ASP A 173 -8.74 -32.65 -4.68
N GLY A 174 -8.47 -31.83 -5.68
CA GLY A 174 -7.61 -32.15 -6.82
C GLY A 174 -6.91 -30.99 -7.52
N ILE A 175 -7.03 -29.75 -7.03
CA ILE A 175 -6.23 -28.64 -7.56
C ILE A 175 -4.86 -28.66 -6.88
N VAL A 176 -3.98 -29.55 -7.37
CA VAL A 176 -2.56 -29.49 -7.05
C VAL A 176 -1.99 -28.27 -7.77
N ILE A 177 -1.92 -27.14 -7.05
CA ILE A 177 -1.25 -25.95 -7.55
C ILE A 177 0.22 -26.32 -7.75
N PRO A 178 0.77 -26.26 -8.97
CA PRO A 178 2.12 -26.71 -9.22
C PRO A 178 3.16 -25.88 -8.44
N GLU A 179 4.21 -26.50 -7.92
CA GLU A 179 5.27 -25.79 -7.17
C GLU A 179 5.94 -24.66 -7.97
N TRP A 180 6.04 -24.82 -9.30
CA TRP A 180 6.55 -23.76 -10.18
C TRP A 180 5.69 -22.49 -10.15
N PHE A 181 4.39 -22.62 -9.86
CA PHE A 181 3.47 -21.49 -9.73
C PHE A 181 3.78 -20.68 -8.46
N PHE A 182 4.10 -21.35 -7.34
CA PHE A 182 4.52 -20.69 -6.10
C PHE A 182 5.87 -19.98 -6.27
N LEU A 183 6.79 -20.56 -7.03
CA LEU A 183 8.09 -19.93 -7.32
C LEU A 183 7.96 -18.73 -8.29
N ALA A 184 7.00 -18.78 -9.21
CA ALA A 184 6.74 -17.70 -10.16
C ALA A 184 5.87 -16.57 -9.58
N LEU A 185 5.10 -16.85 -8.52
CA LEU A 185 4.14 -15.95 -7.89
C LEU A 185 4.73 -14.57 -7.50
N PRO A 186 5.92 -14.48 -6.87
CA PRO A 186 6.53 -13.20 -6.54
C PRO A 186 6.89 -12.39 -7.78
N GLY A 187 7.46 -13.04 -8.81
CA GLY A 187 7.84 -12.38 -10.07
C GLY A 187 6.61 -11.90 -10.86
N LEU A 188 5.55 -12.70 -10.86
CA LEU A 188 4.28 -12.35 -11.51
C LEU A 188 3.60 -11.20 -10.78
N LEU A 189 3.60 -11.19 -9.43
CA LEU A 189 3.12 -10.08 -8.62
C LEU A 189 3.87 -8.79 -8.90
N VAL A 190 5.19 -8.80 -9.03
CA VAL A 190 5.99 -7.62 -9.40
C VAL A 190 5.60 -7.09 -10.79
N LEU A 191 5.40 -7.98 -11.75
CA LEU A 191 4.94 -7.59 -13.10
C LEU A 191 3.54 -6.98 -13.06
N LEU A 192 2.64 -7.56 -12.26
CA LEU A 192 1.28 -7.08 -12.06
C LEU A 192 1.24 -5.73 -11.34
N THR A 193 2.12 -5.50 -10.36
CA THR A 193 2.19 -4.22 -9.64
C THR A 193 2.71 -3.12 -10.55
N ILE A 194 3.79 -3.36 -11.28
CA ILE A 194 4.36 -2.38 -12.21
C ILE A 194 3.35 -2.07 -13.32
N GLY A 195 2.79 -3.10 -13.96
CA GLY A 195 1.78 -2.93 -15.01
C GLY A 195 0.51 -2.24 -14.51
N GLY A 196 -0.01 -2.67 -13.36
CA GLY A 196 -1.20 -2.11 -12.73
C GLY A 196 -1.03 -0.65 -12.33
N TYR A 197 0.13 -0.29 -11.77
CA TYR A 197 0.42 1.09 -11.37
C TYR A 197 0.54 2.03 -12.58
N ILE A 198 1.16 1.57 -13.67
CA ILE A 198 1.27 2.33 -14.92
C ILE A 198 -0.11 2.54 -15.55
N ILE A 199 -0.90 1.47 -15.69
CA ILE A 199 -2.26 1.54 -16.26
C ILE A 199 -3.13 2.46 -15.41
N SER A 200 -3.06 2.32 -14.09
CA SER A 200 -3.79 3.16 -13.15
C SER A 200 -3.44 4.64 -13.28
N TYR A 201 -2.14 4.96 -13.41
CA TYR A 201 -1.68 6.33 -13.63
C TYR A 201 -2.30 6.95 -14.89
N PHE A 202 -2.35 6.20 -16.01
CA PHE A 202 -2.99 6.68 -17.24
C PHE A 202 -4.50 6.87 -17.09
N ILE A 203 -5.19 5.95 -16.41
CA ILE A 203 -6.63 6.05 -16.13
C ILE A 203 -6.93 7.27 -15.23
N ALA A 204 -6.19 7.43 -14.14
CA ALA A 204 -6.34 8.55 -13.22
C ALA A 204 -6.10 9.90 -13.92
N ARG A 205 -5.09 9.97 -14.78
CA ARG A 205 -4.82 11.15 -15.60
C ARG A 205 -6.00 11.49 -16.51
N GLY A 206 -6.53 10.50 -17.23
CA GLY A 206 -7.68 10.70 -18.12
C GLY A 206 -8.94 11.14 -17.38
N ILE A 207 -9.17 10.63 -16.17
CA ILE A 207 -10.30 11.04 -15.34
C ILE A 207 -10.13 12.48 -14.83
N PHE A 208 -8.94 12.85 -14.35
CA PHE A 208 -8.71 14.18 -13.77
C PHE A 208 -8.66 15.31 -14.81
N GLU A 209 -8.21 15.01 -16.04
CA GLU A 209 -8.28 15.98 -17.15
C GLU A 209 -9.73 16.30 -17.55
N LYS A 210 -10.63 15.29 -17.51
CA LYS A 210 -12.06 15.44 -17.86
C LYS A 210 -12.94 15.91 -16.71
N LYS A 211 -12.41 16.01 -15.50
CA LYS A 211 -13.18 16.43 -14.32
C LYS A 211 -13.37 17.95 -14.35
N GLU A 212 -14.61 18.40 -14.45
CA GLU A 212 -14.98 19.80 -14.21
C GLU A 212 -14.85 20.07 -12.70
N LEU A 213 -14.13 21.14 -12.34
CA LEU A 213 -13.72 21.50 -10.97
C LEU A 213 -14.34 22.83 -10.55
#